data_AF-A0A3E0HJD2-F1
#
_entry.id   AF-A0A3E0HJD2-F1
#
_cell.length_a   1.000
_cell.length_b   1.000
_cell.length_c   1.000
_cell.angle_alpha   90.00
_cell.angle_beta   90.00
_cell.angle_gamma   90.00
#
_symmetry.space_group_name_H-M   'P 1'
#
loop_
_entity.id
_entity.type
_entity.pdbx_description
1 polymer ?
#
loop_
_entity_poly.entity_id
_entity_poly.type
_entity_poly.pdbx_seq_one_letter_code
_entity_poly.pdbx_strand_id
1 'polypeptide(L)'
;MIDIKLDKTKVATYKRKKTKKSEPLEIRTSPYKINLKDVDYFLCLNDKYYAFDYYVFKDDLKWGGGIILFSIILHFGVGGGFSFEAPFPITAPIFLFGLCFIIKTFIVKNRKLILSRMDGLFSYPNYMSNKPVVIRFKEAALFFAYKGKMAVPVLVAPYTNVKFGGFTLSTVDVNSELSFYVWYMDKNRPLPPGDAFDAYRQKDFERRKAEGFPPPLYYSCGIPTPEATPEQQAEREQYWKDEEYYAPDIKRPKDSEIFNKRTHKNWSPCVFGEKETILANKWYEFTFANGKVVYMLTNEKGEGFLPPEDEKYEVASLTLKDTWF
;
A
#
# COMPACT_ATOMS: atom_id res chain seq x y z
N MET A 1 3.64 7.58 27.14
CA MET A 1 2.85 6.87 26.12
C MET A 1 2.53 7.86 25.03
N ILE A 2 3.04 7.66 23.80
CA ILE A 2 2.79 8.58 22.67
C ILE A 2 1.31 8.44 22.29
N ASP A 3 0.58 9.56 22.18
CA ASP A 3 -0.78 9.53 21.66
C ASP A 3 -0.74 9.30 20.13
N ILE A 4 -1.03 8.06 19.72
CA ILE A 4 -0.99 7.60 18.31
C ILE A 4 -2.41 7.56 17.72
N LYS A 5 -3.42 8.05 18.46
CA LYS A 5 -4.81 8.04 17.97
C LYS A 5 -4.96 8.98 16.78
N LEU A 6 -5.35 8.40 15.64
CA LEU A 6 -5.72 9.14 14.46
C LEU A 6 -7.16 9.64 14.58
N ASP A 7 -7.38 10.89 14.21
CA ASP A 7 -8.70 11.52 14.22
C ASP A 7 -9.52 11.03 13.01
N LYS A 8 -10.54 10.21 13.29
CA LYS A 8 -11.47 9.64 12.29
C LYS A 8 -12.28 10.71 11.53
N THR A 9 -12.41 11.91 12.08
CA THR A 9 -13.12 13.03 11.43
C THR A 9 -12.25 13.77 10.40
N LYS A 10 -10.93 13.56 10.42
CA LYS A 10 -9.96 14.23 9.54
C LYS A 10 -9.51 13.35 8.36
N VAL A 11 -10.33 12.39 7.96
CA VAL A 11 -10.06 11.53 6.80
C VAL A 11 -10.14 12.37 5.52
N ALA A 12 -9.00 12.51 4.84
CA ALA A 12 -8.92 13.17 3.55
C ALA A 12 -9.55 12.29 2.47
N THR A 13 -10.34 12.90 1.58
CA THR A 13 -10.81 12.25 0.35
C THR A 13 -9.82 12.56 -0.76
N TYR A 14 -9.06 11.55 -1.19
CA TYR A 14 -8.19 11.72 -2.36
C TYR A 14 -9.02 11.67 -3.64
N LYS A 15 -9.15 12.80 -4.35
CA LYS A 15 -9.73 12.83 -5.70
C LYS A 15 -8.69 12.33 -6.70
N ARG A 16 -8.78 11.04 -7.06
CA ARG A 16 -7.91 10.37 -8.04
C ARG A 16 -7.91 11.17 -9.35
N LYS A 17 -6.73 11.62 -9.81
CA LYS A 17 -6.59 12.06 -11.21
C LYS A 17 -6.77 10.81 -12.09
N LYS A 18 -7.67 10.88 -13.09
CA LYS A 18 -8.00 9.77 -14.02
C LYS A 18 -6.77 9.11 -14.70
N THR A 19 -5.61 9.76 -14.69
CA THR A 19 -4.43 9.37 -15.48
C THR A 19 -3.38 8.55 -14.74
N LYS A 20 -3.42 8.40 -13.40
CA LYS A 20 -2.45 7.56 -12.67
C LYS A 20 -3.08 6.28 -12.13
N LYS A 21 -2.56 5.14 -12.60
CA LYS A 21 -2.90 3.79 -12.17
C LYS A 21 -2.24 3.49 -10.80
N SER A 22 -3.01 3.30 -9.71
CA SER A 22 -2.53 2.97 -8.35
C SER A 22 -2.43 1.48 -8.00
N GLU A 23 -1.28 0.97 -7.56
CA GLU A 23 -1.06 -0.44 -7.21
C GLU A 23 -2.23 -1.07 -6.42
N PRO A 24 -2.72 -2.25 -6.84
CA PRO A 24 -3.67 -3.02 -6.04
C PRO A 24 -3.07 -3.33 -4.67
N LEU A 25 -3.93 -3.27 -3.65
CA LEU A 25 -3.57 -3.55 -2.27
C LEU A 25 -3.62 -5.06 -2.04
N GLU A 26 -2.53 -5.73 -2.42
CA GLU A 26 -2.40 -7.19 -2.41
C GLU A 26 -1.02 -7.60 -1.88
N ILE A 27 -0.95 -8.77 -1.23
CA ILE A 27 0.32 -9.37 -0.78
C ILE A 27 0.95 -10.07 -1.98
N ARG A 28 1.88 -9.41 -2.65
CA ARG A 28 2.48 -9.92 -3.90
C ARG A 28 3.69 -10.82 -3.67
N THR A 29 4.42 -10.54 -2.61
CA THR A 29 5.64 -11.26 -2.24
C THR A 29 5.62 -11.50 -0.74
N SER A 30 6.45 -12.44 -0.28
CA SER A 30 6.68 -12.59 1.15
C SER A 30 7.25 -11.27 1.70
N PRO A 31 6.62 -10.65 2.71
CA PRO A 31 7.12 -9.41 3.28
C PRO A 31 8.40 -9.66 4.08
N TYR A 32 9.18 -8.60 4.29
CA TYR A 32 10.32 -8.64 5.19
C TYR A 32 9.87 -8.95 6.63
N LYS A 33 10.75 -9.65 7.35
CA LYS A 33 10.53 -9.97 8.77
C LYS A 33 11.00 -8.80 9.62
N ILE A 34 10.15 -8.32 10.51
CA ILE A 34 10.55 -7.31 11.51
C ILE A 34 11.02 -8.02 12.76
N ASN A 35 12.26 -7.75 13.15
CA ASN A 35 12.85 -8.42 14.31
C ASN A 35 12.87 -7.49 15.54
N LEU A 36 12.98 -8.06 16.74
CA LEU A 36 13.02 -7.34 18.01
C LEU A 36 14.15 -6.31 18.06
N LYS A 37 15.29 -6.63 17.43
CA LYS A 37 16.44 -5.70 17.27
C LYS A 37 16.10 -4.44 16.46
N ASP A 38 15.04 -4.47 15.67
CA ASP A 38 14.61 -3.37 14.81
C ASP A 38 13.55 -2.49 15.52
N VAL A 39 13.05 -2.89 16.69
CA VAL A 39 11.95 -2.22 17.41
C VAL A 39 12.31 -0.80 17.83
N ASP A 40 13.59 -0.54 18.14
CA ASP A 40 14.06 0.78 18.57
C ASP A 40 13.92 1.88 17.49
N TYR A 41 13.75 1.49 16.22
CA TYR A 41 13.48 2.43 15.12
C TYR A 41 12.00 2.85 15.06
N PHE A 42 11.11 2.20 15.81
CA PHE A 42 9.68 2.46 15.80
C PHE A 42 9.25 3.32 16.98
N LEU A 43 8.32 4.25 16.71
CA LEU A 43 7.62 4.98 17.77
C LEU A 43 6.62 4.07 18.49
N CYS A 44 6.04 3.12 17.77
CA CYS A 44 5.16 2.08 18.30
C CYS A 44 5.02 0.95 17.29
N LEU A 45 5.14 -0.28 17.78
CA LEU A 45 4.99 -1.49 16.99
C LEU A 45 4.22 -2.54 17.80
N ASN A 46 2.97 -2.80 17.44
CA ASN A 46 2.11 -3.82 18.10
C ASN A 46 0.95 -4.28 17.18
N ASP A 47 -0.03 -4.99 17.76
CA ASP A 47 -1.23 -5.50 17.08
C ASP A 47 -2.20 -4.41 16.55
N LYS A 48 -2.01 -3.14 16.95
CA LYS A 48 -2.92 -2.04 16.64
C LYS A 48 -2.27 -0.93 15.81
N TYR A 49 -1.02 -0.63 16.11
CA TYR A 49 -0.27 0.47 15.51
C TYR A 49 1.12 0.04 15.04
N TYR A 50 1.41 0.38 13.79
CA TYR A 50 2.75 0.41 13.21
C TYR A 50 3.07 1.86 12.92
N ALA A 51 4.01 2.43 13.68
CA ALA A 51 4.32 3.86 13.64
C ALA A 51 5.82 4.10 13.80
N PHE A 52 6.37 4.94 12.94
CA PHE A 52 7.75 5.40 13.04
C PHE A 52 7.90 6.85 12.57
N ASP A 53 8.99 7.49 12.97
CA ASP A 53 9.32 8.85 12.57
C ASP A 53 10.11 8.82 11.26
N TYR A 54 9.50 9.29 10.18
CA TYR A 54 10.10 9.23 8.85
C TYR A 54 11.15 10.34 8.69
N TYR A 55 12.43 9.97 8.79
CA TYR A 55 13.54 10.92 8.74
C TYR A 55 14.01 11.24 7.31
N VAL A 56 13.36 12.19 6.63
CA VAL A 56 13.85 12.79 5.34
C VAL A 56 14.55 14.11 5.62
N PHE A 57 15.55 14.09 6.50
CA PHE A 57 16.32 15.29 6.85
C PHE A 57 17.44 15.59 5.86
N LYS A 58 18.03 14.54 5.28
CA LYS A 58 19.27 14.68 4.52
C LYS A 58 19.06 15.45 3.21
N ASP A 59 17.90 15.34 2.57
CA ASP A 59 17.72 15.92 1.25
C ASP A 59 17.46 17.44 1.30
N ASP A 60 16.51 17.92 2.10
CA ASP A 60 16.21 19.37 2.18
C ASP A 60 17.39 20.18 2.73
N LEU A 61 18.14 19.64 3.70
CA LEU A 61 19.34 20.30 4.21
C LEU A 61 20.47 20.32 3.17
N LYS A 62 20.68 19.22 2.44
CA LYS A 62 21.68 19.16 1.35
C LYS A 62 21.33 20.12 0.22
N TRP A 63 20.08 20.14 -0.22
CA TRP A 63 19.62 21.04 -1.28
C TRP A 63 19.69 22.50 -0.83
N GLY A 64 19.16 22.82 0.36
CA GLY A 64 19.23 24.17 0.91
C GLY A 64 20.65 24.67 1.09
N GLY A 65 21.52 23.86 1.72
CA GLY A 65 22.94 24.18 1.89
C GLY A 65 23.70 24.30 0.57
N GLY A 66 23.42 23.43 -0.40
CA GLY A 66 24.03 23.49 -1.73
C GLY A 66 23.63 24.74 -2.52
N ILE A 67 22.36 25.14 -2.47
CA ILE A 67 21.86 26.38 -3.11
C ILE A 67 22.49 27.61 -2.47
N ILE A 68 22.58 27.63 -1.12
CA ILE A 68 23.23 28.71 -0.37
C ILE A 68 24.70 28.81 -0.76
N LEU A 69 25.43 27.69 -0.75
CA LEU A 69 26.84 27.66 -1.12
C LEU A 69 27.07 28.12 -2.56
N PHE A 70 26.23 27.66 -3.49
CA PHE A 70 26.26 28.10 -4.89
C PHE A 70 26.02 29.61 -5.01
N SER A 71 25.04 30.16 -4.29
CA SER A 71 24.77 31.61 -4.28
C SER A 71 25.97 32.41 -3.75
N ILE A 72 26.61 31.95 -2.67
CA ILE A 72 27.80 32.59 -2.09
C ILE A 72 28.97 32.55 -3.08
N ILE A 73 29.26 31.40 -3.67
CA ILE A 73 30.33 31.24 -4.68
C ILE A 73 30.06 32.14 -5.87
N LEU A 74 28.81 32.18 -6.37
CA LEU A 74 28.44 33.02 -7.51
C LEU A 74 28.59 34.51 -7.16
N HIS A 75 28.20 34.93 -5.95
CA HIS A 75 28.27 36.32 -5.51
C HIS A 75 29.70 36.83 -5.41
N PHE A 76 30.56 36.11 -4.67
CA PHE A 76 31.94 36.53 -4.44
C PHE A 76 32.88 36.17 -5.61
N GLY A 77 32.56 35.14 -6.39
CA GLY A 77 33.35 34.71 -7.54
C GLY A 77 33.40 35.73 -8.68
N VAL A 78 32.41 36.63 -8.76
CA VAL A 78 32.42 37.77 -9.70
C VAL A 78 32.79 39.11 -9.02
N GLY A 79 33.35 39.06 -7.80
CA GLY A 79 33.75 40.26 -7.05
C GLY A 79 32.58 41.07 -6.48
N GLY A 80 31.44 40.41 -6.23
CA GLY A 80 30.23 41.08 -5.75
C GLY A 80 30.38 41.75 -4.39
N GLY A 81 29.80 42.95 -4.28
CA GLY A 81 29.53 43.63 -3.01
C GLY A 81 28.04 43.70 -2.70
N PHE A 82 27.67 44.31 -1.57
CA PHE A 82 26.29 44.43 -1.10
C PHE A 82 25.51 45.63 -1.66
N SER A 83 25.93 46.16 -2.81
CA SER A 83 25.24 47.26 -3.51
C SER A 83 23.94 46.78 -4.16
N PHE A 84 23.01 47.69 -4.47
CA PHE A 84 21.83 47.35 -5.28
C PHE A 84 22.16 47.07 -6.76
N GLU A 85 23.42 47.18 -7.16
CA GLU A 85 23.93 46.81 -8.47
C GLU A 85 24.29 45.32 -8.54
N ALA A 86 24.39 44.79 -9.76
CA ALA A 86 24.80 43.41 -9.98
C ALA A 86 26.16 43.14 -9.29
N PRO A 87 26.33 41.99 -8.60
CA PRO A 87 25.52 40.77 -8.70
C PRO A 87 24.50 40.56 -7.54
N PHE A 88 24.39 41.47 -6.57
CA PHE A 88 23.61 41.24 -5.34
C PHE A 88 22.11 40.98 -5.59
N PRO A 89 21.39 41.76 -6.42
CA PRO A 89 19.96 41.50 -6.70
C PRO A 89 19.67 40.14 -7.34
N ILE A 90 20.68 39.52 -7.97
CA ILE A 90 20.55 38.20 -8.63
C ILE A 90 20.85 37.07 -7.64
N THR A 91 21.87 37.27 -6.81
CA THR A 91 22.37 36.23 -5.89
C THR A 91 21.59 36.17 -4.59
N ALA A 92 21.09 37.30 -4.08
CA ALA A 92 20.30 37.35 -2.85
C ALA A 92 18.99 36.54 -2.91
N PRO A 93 18.17 36.59 -3.99
CA PRO A 93 16.98 35.72 -4.11
C PRO A 93 17.32 34.23 -4.12
N ILE A 94 18.44 33.83 -4.74
CA ILE A 94 18.91 32.43 -4.75
C ILE A 94 19.28 31.99 -3.33
N PHE A 95 19.99 32.86 -2.59
CA PHE A 95 20.33 32.61 -1.19
C PHE A 95 19.07 32.44 -0.33
N LEU A 96 18.10 33.36 -0.46
CA LEU A 96 16.84 33.29 0.25
C LEU A 96 16.04 32.04 -0.10
N PHE A 97 16.06 31.63 -1.37
CA PHE A 97 15.43 30.39 -1.80
C PHE A 97 16.05 29.16 -1.13
N GLY A 98 17.38 29.09 -1.04
CA GLY A 98 18.07 28.04 -0.29
C GLY A 98 17.76 28.08 1.21
N LEU A 99 17.67 29.27 1.80
CA LEU A 99 17.32 29.46 3.20
C LEU A 99 15.90 28.97 3.52
N CYS A 100 14.93 29.14 2.60
CA CYS A 100 13.58 28.60 2.75
C CYS A 100 13.57 27.08 2.96
N PHE A 101 14.46 26.31 2.30
CA PHE A 101 14.58 24.87 2.53
C PHE A 101 15.10 24.55 3.93
N ILE A 102 16.09 25.30 4.42
CA ILE A 102 16.62 25.12 5.79
C ILE A 102 15.53 25.47 6.82
N ILE A 103 14.88 26.62 6.68
CA ILE A 103 13.81 27.05 7.61
C ILE A 103 12.67 26.02 7.65
N LYS A 104 12.28 25.47 6.49
CA LYS A 104 11.27 24.40 6.41
C LYS A 104 11.60 23.21 7.30
N THR A 105 12.87 22.83 7.42
CA THR A 105 13.29 21.70 8.29
C THR A 105 12.97 21.93 9.77
N PHE A 106 12.87 23.18 10.22
CA PHE A 106 12.51 23.52 11.60
C PHE A 106 11.00 23.73 11.80
N ILE A 107 10.30 24.16 10.75
CA ILE A 107 8.85 24.43 10.79
C ILE A 107 8.04 23.14 10.66
N VAL A 108 8.41 22.21 9.77
CA VAL A 108 7.66 20.97 9.53
C VAL A 108 8.11 19.88 10.50
N LYS A 109 7.32 19.69 11.57
CA LYS A 109 7.56 18.76 12.68
C LYS A 109 6.79 17.44 12.57
N ASN A 110 5.63 17.41 11.91
CA ASN A 110 4.85 16.17 11.85
C ASN A 110 5.33 15.25 10.72
N ARG A 111 6.12 14.26 11.09
CA ARG A 111 6.86 13.37 10.18
C ARG A 111 6.51 11.90 10.35
N LYS A 112 5.46 11.61 11.11
CA LYS A 112 5.09 10.25 11.48
C LYS A 112 4.35 9.57 10.34
N LEU A 113 4.80 8.37 9.98
CA LEU A 113 3.99 7.41 9.26
C LEU A 113 3.29 6.54 10.29
N ILE A 114 1.97 6.38 10.17
CA ILE A 114 1.15 5.60 11.10
C ILE A 114 0.18 4.74 10.31
N LEU A 115 0.25 3.43 10.54
CA LEU A 115 -0.75 2.45 10.13
C LEU A 115 -1.56 2.06 11.37
N SER A 116 -2.85 2.38 11.36
CA SER A 116 -3.80 1.97 12.39
C SER A 116 -4.62 0.79 11.87
N ARG A 117 -4.20 -0.42 12.28
CA ARG A 117 -4.74 -1.68 11.78
C ARG A 117 -6.23 -1.84 12.09
N MET A 118 -6.63 -1.57 13.33
CA MET A 118 -8.01 -1.78 13.77
C MET A 118 -9.01 -0.80 13.15
N ASP A 119 -8.58 0.46 12.95
CA ASP A 119 -9.40 1.51 12.37
C ASP A 119 -9.32 1.55 10.83
N GLY A 120 -8.39 0.80 10.22
CA GLY A 120 -8.14 0.80 8.78
C GLY A 120 -7.65 2.15 8.26
N LEU A 121 -6.95 2.92 9.10
CA LEU A 121 -6.45 4.25 8.76
C LEU A 121 -4.95 4.22 8.46
N PHE A 122 -4.56 4.98 7.45
CA PHE A 122 -3.19 5.18 7.05
C PHE A 122 -2.89 6.67 7.04
N SER A 123 -1.87 7.07 7.80
CA SER A 123 -1.43 8.44 7.95
C SER A 123 0.02 8.59 7.53
N TYR A 124 0.33 9.61 6.74
CA TYR A 124 1.70 9.94 6.34
C TYR A 124 1.91 11.46 6.29
N PRO A 125 3.17 11.92 6.37
CA PRO A 125 3.51 13.34 6.32
C PRO A 125 3.05 14.02 5.03
N ASN A 126 2.78 15.32 5.11
CA ASN A 126 2.48 16.14 3.95
C ASN A 126 3.65 17.09 3.66
N TYR A 127 4.09 17.20 2.40
CA TYR A 127 5.34 17.87 2.03
C TYR A 127 5.52 19.29 2.59
N MET A 128 4.44 20.07 2.65
CA MET A 128 4.45 21.48 3.08
C MET A 128 3.62 21.75 4.33
N SER A 129 3.14 20.72 5.04
CA SER A 129 2.21 20.91 6.15
C SER A 129 2.51 20.01 7.34
N ASN A 130 2.36 20.58 8.55
CA ASN A 130 2.33 19.83 9.80
C ASN A 130 1.06 18.99 9.99
N LYS A 131 0.07 19.15 9.10
CA LYS A 131 -1.11 18.30 9.08
C LYS A 131 -0.80 17.08 8.21
N PRO A 132 -0.75 15.87 8.79
CA PRO A 132 -0.51 14.66 8.01
C PRO A 132 -1.72 14.38 7.12
N VAL A 133 -1.50 13.65 6.05
CA VAL A 133 -2.57 13.11 5.23
C VAL A 133 -3.06 11.85 5.90
N VAL A 134 -4.33 11.81 6.30
CA VAL A 134 -4.99 10.62 6.88
C VAL A 134 -6.02 10.11 5.90
N ILE A 135 -5.94 8.84 5.50
CA ILE A 135 -6.87 8.20 4.57
C ILE A 135 -7.31 6.83 5.08
N ARG A 136 -8.40 6.29 4.53
CA ARG A 136 -8.73 4.88 4.69
C ARG A 136 -7.76 4.06 3.85
N PHE A 137 -7.16 3.02 4.42
CA PHE A 137 -6.14 2.22 3.72
C PHE A 137 -6.71 1.53 2.48
N LYS A 138 -7.95 1.03 2.52
CA LYS A 138 -8.66 0.48 1.35
C LYS A 138 -8.81 1.47 0.18
N GLU A 139 -8.69 2.78 0.43
CA GLU A 139 -8.77 3.85 -0.57
C GLU A 139 -7.38 4.42 -0.89
N ALA A 140 -6.31 3.84 -0.35
CA ALA A 140 -4.96 4.28 -0.58
C ALA A 140 -4.57 4.03 -2.04
N ALA A 141 -4.38 5.12 -2.76
CA ALA A 141 -3.83 5.09 -4.10
C ALA A 141 -2.30 5.04 -4.03
N LEU A 142 -1.69 3.88 -3.82
CA LEU A 142 -0.22 3.75 -3.81
C LEU A 142 0.31 3.58 -5.23
N PHE A 143 1.52 4.05 -5.54
CA PHE A 143 2.07 3.98 -6.90
C PHE A 143 3.53 3.56 -6.89
N PHE A 144 3.95 2.82 -7.92
CA PHE A 144 5.36 2.73 -8.28
C PHE A 144 5.75 3.93 -9.15
N ALA A 145 6.71 4.70 -8.66
CA ALA A 145 7.37 5.74 -9.41
C ALA A 145 8.82 5.35 -9.65
N TYR A 146 9.42 5.88 -10.71
CA TYR A 146 10.84 5.68 -10.99
C TYR A 146 11.60 6.96 -10.67
N LYS A 147 12.62 6.88 -9.82
CA LYS A 147 13.42 8.04 -9.40
C LYS A 147 14.87 7.88 -9.87
N GLY A 148 15.44 8.97 -10.40
CA GLY A 148 16.84 9.05 -10.84
C GLY A 148 17.11 8.37 -12.19
N LYS A 149 18.37 8.48 -12.66
CA LYS A 149 18.80 7.99 -13.98
C LYS A 149 18.70 6.47 -14.16
N MET A 150 18.72 5.71 -13.05
CA MET A 150 18.65 4.24 -13.06
C MET A 150 17.23 3.70 -12.93
N ALA A 151 16.21 4.56 -12.95
CA ALA A 151 14.81 4.16 -12.80
C ALA A 151 14.59 3.22 -11.59
N VAL A 152 15.07 3.63 -10.41
CA VAL A 152 14.84 2.84 -9.19
C VAL A 152 13.36 2.93 -8.83
N PRO A 153 12.65 1.79 -8.63
CA PRO A 153 11.25 1.82 -8.26
C PRO A 153 11.08 2.34 -6.84
N VAL A 154 10.05 3.17 -6.65
CA VAL A 154 9.73 3.83 -5.39
C VAL A 154 8.24 3.66 -5.12
N LEU A 155 7.89 3.16 -3.94
CA LEU A 155 6.50 3.12 -3.47
C LEU A 155 6.10 4.50 -2.96
N VAL A 156 5.01 5.08 -3.48
CA VAL A 156 4.61 6.45 -3.21
C VAL A 156 3.14 6.55 -2.81
N ALA A 157 2.85 7.28 -1.74
CA ALA A 157 1.50 7.74 -1.38
C ALA A 157 1.28 9.19 -1.84
N PRO A 158 0.26 9.50 -2.65
CA PRO A 158 0.10 10.81 -3.29
C PRO A 158 -0.26 11.89 -2.26
N TYR A 159 0.32 13.08 -2.38
CA TYR A 159 -0.19 14.19 -1.58
C TYR A 159 -1.58 14.59 -2.06
N THR A 160 -2.38 15.15 -1.13
CA THR A 160 -3.66 15.77 -1.45
C THR A 160 -3.48 16.94 -2.44
N ASN A 161 -2.32 17.60 -2.43
CA ASN A 161 -1.93 18.58 -3.43
C ASN A 161 -1.14 17.93 -4.58
N VAL A 162 -1.81 17.78 -5.71
CA VAL A 162 -1.28 17.17 -6.95
C VAL A 162 -0.05 17.86 -7.54
N LYS A 163 0.32 19.08 -7.11
CA LYS A 163 1.52 19.78 -7.58
C LYS A 163 2.83 19.22 -7.02
N PHE A 164 2.80 18.54 -5.87
CA PHE A 164 4.00 18.12 -5.15
C PHE A 164 4.30 16.61 -5.23
N GLY A 165 3.62 15.87 -6.13
CA GLY A 165 3.81 14.43 -6.26
C GLY A 165 3.23 13.65 -5.07
N GLY A 166 4.06 12.89 -4.37
CA GLY A 166 3.66 12.08 -3.22
C GLY A 166 4.80 11.81 -2.24
N PHE A 167 4.42 11.29 -1.09
CA PHE A 167 5.30 10.82 -0.03
C PHE A 167 5.92 9.48 -0.42
N THR A 168 7.25 9.40 -0.41
CA THR A 168 7.97 8.15 -0.62
C THR A 168 7.84 7.28 0.61
N LEU A 169 7.32 6.06 0.44
CA LEU A 169 7.19 5.06 1.47
C LEU A 169 8.44 4.18 1.53
N SER A 170 8.84 3.65 0.38
CA SER A 170 10.07 2.85 0.27
C SER A 170 10.75 3.05 -1.08
N THR A 171 12.07 2.94 -1.07
CA THR A 171 12.95 2.92 -2.26
C THR A 171 13.68 1.59 -2.42
N VAL A 172 13.46 0.63 -1.52
CA VAL A 172 14.13 -0.68 -1.49
C VAL A 172 13.06 -1.74 -1.33
N ASP A 173 13.08 -2.74 -2.20
CA ASP A 173 12.12 -3.85 -2.18
C ASP A 173 10.66 -3.40 -2.04
N VAL A 174 10.23 -2.54 -2.98
CA VAL A 174 8.92 -1.87 -2.95
C VAL A 174 7.72 -2.82 -2.93
N ASN A 175 7.89 -4.05 -3.46
CA ASN A 175 6.85 -5.08 -3.44
C ASN A 175 6.72 -5.71 -2.05
N SER A 176 7.85 -5.98 -1.40
CA SER A 176 7.87 -6.48 -0.03
C SER A 176 7.30 -5.46 0.96
N GLU A 177 7.62 -4.17 0.79
CA GLU A 177 7.04 -3.10 1.62
C GLU A 177 5.52 -2.99 1.44
N LEU A 178 5.03 -3.00 0.20
CA LEU A 178 3.60 -2.97 -0.08
C LEU A 178 2.91 -4.21 0.52
N SER A 179 3.50 -5.39 0.32
CA SER A 179 2.97 -6.65 0.85
C SER A 179 2.92 -6.64 2.38
N PHE A 180 3.94 -6.07 3.03
CA PHE A 180 3.96 -5.88 4.48
C PHE A 180 2.83 -4.97 4.94
N TYR A 181 2.65 -3.79 4.33
CA TYR A 181 1.55 -2.88 4.69
C TYR A 181 0.18 -3.50 4.47
N VAL A 182 -0.02 -4.21 3.37
CA VAL A 182 -1.27 -4.90 3.07
C VAL A 182 -1.56 -5.98 4.11
N TRP A 183 -0.58 -6.84 4.42
CA TRP A 183 -0.74 -7.88 5.43
C TRP A 183 -0.99 -7.27 6.81
N TYR A 184 -0.20 -6.27 7.23
CA TYR A 184 -0.38 -5.61 8.52
C TYR A 184 -1.76 -4.95 8.63
N MET A 185 -2.24 -4.27 7.59
CA MET A 185 -3.54 -3.60 7.59
C MET A 185 -4.72 -4.55 7.40
N ASP A 186 -4.47 -5.79 7.00
CA ASP A 186 -5.47 -6.85 7.04
C ASP A 186 -5.69 -7.33 8.47
N LYS A 187 -6.61 -6.68 9.18
CA LYS A 187 -6.95 -7.06 10.55
C LYS A 187 -7.56 -8.47 10.66
N ASN A 188 -7.92 -9.12 9.55
CA ASN A 188 -8.52 -10.45 9.56
C ASN A 188 -7.48 -11.56 9.37
N ARG A 189 -6.26 -11.20 8.96
CA ARG A 189 -5.09 -12.09 8.87
C ARG A 189 -4.25 -12.05 10.15
N PRO A 190 -3.42 -13.09 10.42
CA PRO A 190 -2.42 -13.04 11.49
C PRO A 190 -1.44 -11.89 11.28
N LEU A 191 -0.77 -11.47 12.36
CA LEU A 191 0.28 -10.45 12.27
C LEU A 191 1.41 -10.90 11.32
N PRO A 192 2.03 -9.96 10.56
CA PRO A 192 3.11 -10.26 9.62
C PRO A 192 4.28 -11.04 10.27
N PRO A 193 5.11 -11.73 9.47
CA PRO A 193 6.22 -12.52 9.99
C PRO A 193 7.30 -11.67 10.68
N GLY A 194 8.00 -12.28 11.62
CA GLY A 194 9.03 -11.63 12.46
C GLY A 194 8.70 -11.72 13.95
N ASP A 195 9.73 -11.74 14.79
CA ASP A 195 9.61 -11.94 16.24
C ASP A 195 9.14 -10.67 16.98
N ALA A 196 9.19 -9.50 16.33
CA ALA A 196 8.72 -8.24 16.90
C ALA A 196 7.22 -8.24 17.24
N PHE A 197 6.45 -9.15 16.64
CA PHE A 197 5.01 -9.28 16.86
C PHE A 197 4.62 -10.45 17.78
N ASP A 198 5.56 -11.30 18.19
CA ASP A 198 5.26 -12.57 18.86
C ASP A 198 4.47 -12.38 20.16
N ALA A 199 4.82 -11.35 20.94
CA ALA A 199 4.12 -10.97 22.17
C ALA A 199 2.63 -10.62 21.96
N TYR A 200 2.22 -10.32 20.72
CA TYR A 200 0.87 -9.91 20.37
C TYR A 200 0.08 -10.96 19.58
N ARG A 201 0.73 -12.03 19.08
CA ARG A 201 0.09 -13.05 18.21
C ARG A 201 -1.08 -13.75 18.90
N GLN A 202 -0.89 -14.18 20.15
CA GLN A 202 -1.93 -14.89 20.91
C GLN A 202 -3.19 -14.02 21.09
N LYS A 203 -2.99 -12.78 21.53
CA LYS A 203 -4.07 -11.81 21.72
C LYS A 203 -4.79 -11.48 20.41
N ASP A 204 -4.05 -11.35 19.30
CA ASP A 204 -4.67 -11.12 18.00
C ASP A 204 -5.47 -12.34 17.52
N PHE A 205 -4.97 -13.56 17.74
CA PHE A 205 -5.67 -14.80 17.43
C PHE A 205 -6.99 -14.91 18.22
N GLU A 206 -6.95 -14.72 19.54
CA GLU A 206 -8.15 -14.77 20.41
C GLU A 206 -9.21 -13.75 20.00
N ARG A 207 -8.79 -12.55 19.60
CA ARG A 207 -9.70 -11.54 19.05
C ARG A 207 -10.35 -12.03 17.75
N ARG A 208 -9.58 -12.53 16.78
CA ARG A 208 -10.12 -13.03 15.50
C ARG A 208 -11.05 -14.22 15.71
N LYS A 209 -10.72 -15.10 16.66
CA LYS A 209 -11.56 -16.22 17.10
C LYS A 209 -12.90 -15.71 17.66
N ALA A 210 -12.88 -14.71 18.54
CA ALA A 210 -14.11 -14.11 19.07
C ALA A 210 -14.97 -13.41 18.01
N GLU A 211 -14.36 -12.90 16.94
CA GLU A 211 -15.04 -12.35 15.76
C GLU A 211 -15.49 -13.43 14.75
N GLY A 212 -15.21 -14.71 15.01
CA GLY A 212 -15.58 -15.83 14.14
C GLY A 212 -14.70 -15.97 12.89
N PHE A 213 -13.40 -15.64 13.01
CA PHE A 213 -12.42 -15.63 11.92
C PHE A 213 -12.97 -14.98 10.64
N PRO A 214 -13.22 -13.66 10.67
CA PRO A 214 -13.68 -12.96 9.48
C PRO A 214 -12.71 -13.20 8.30
N PRO A 215 -13.21 -13.19 7.06
CA PRO A 215 -12.39 -13.44 5.89
C PRO A 215 -11.37 -12.31 5.67
N PRO A 216 -10.22 -12.57 5.03
CA PRO A 216 -9.25 -11.54 4.65
C PRO A 216 -9.88 -10.35 3.95
N LEU A 217 -9.34 -9.16 4.24
CA LEU A 217 -9.73 -7.92 3.57
C LEU A 217 -9.03 -7.74 2.22
N TYR A 218 -7.84 -8.33 2.07
CA TYR A 218 -7.01 -8.20 0.89
C TYR A 218 -6.52 -9.57 0.39
N TYR A 219 -6.33 -9.69 -0.92
CA TYR A 219 -5.83 -10.90 -1.56
C TYR A 219 -4.32 -11.06 -1.37
N SER A 220 -3.83 -12.30 -1.52
CA SER A 220 -2.39 -12.60 -1.60
C SER A 220 -2.06 -13.38 -2.88
N CYS A 221 -0.93 -13.13 -3.54
CA CYS A 221 -0.54 -13.81 -4.77
C CYS A 221 0.06 -15.19 -4.47
N GLY A 222 -0.71 -16.10 -3.87
CA GLY A 222 -0.24 -17.43 -3.47
C GLY A 222 0.68 -17.44 -2.25
N ILE A 223 0.73 -16.33 -1.50
CA ILE A 223 1.52 -16.22 -0.28
C ILE A 223 0.65 -16.68 0.91
N PRO A 224 1.02 -17.80 1.57
CA PRO A 224 0.27 -18.28 2.73
C PRO A 224 0.46 -17.34 3.93
N THR A 225 -0.55 -17.23 4.79
CA THR A 225 -0.49 -16.43 6.01
C THR A 225 -0.63 -17.32 7.24
N PRO A 226 0.46 -18.02 7.65
CA PRO A 226 0.39 -18.99 8.72
C PRO A 226 0.12 -18.32 10.07
N GLU A 227 -0.67 -19.00 10.90
CA GLU A 227 -0.78 -18.68 12.32
C GLU A 227 0.52 -18.99 13.09
N ALA A 228 0.58 -18.61 14.36
CA ALA A 228 1.76 -18.84 15.19
C ALA A 228 2.01 -20.33 15.48
N THR A 229 0.94 -21.14 15.47
CA THR A 229 0.99 -22.59 15.74
C THR A 229 0.12 -23.37 14.74
N PRO A 230 0.44 -24.65 14.46
CA PRO A 230 -0.38 -25.50 13.61
C PRO A 230 -1.81 -25.69 14.10
N GLU A 231 -2.04 -25.73 15.41
CA GLU A 231 -3.36 -25.88 16.01
C GLU A 231 -4.24 -24.65 15.74
N GLN A 232 -3.66 -23.45 15.87
CA GLN A 232 -4.32 -22.19 15.51
C GLN A 232 -4.65 -22.14 14.02
N GLN A 233 -3.72 -22.61 13.18
CA GLN A 233 -3.93 -22.69 11.73
C GLN A 233 -5.11 -23.61 11.40
N ALA A 234 -5.15 -24.81 11.98
CA ALA A 234 -6.23 -25.76 11.78
C ALA A 234 -7.58 -25.21 12.26
N GLU A 235 -7.61 -24.46 13.37
CA GLU A 235 -8.83 -23.83 13.87
C GLU A 235 -9.34 -22.75 12.89
N ARG A 236 -8.46 -21.88 12.38
CA ARG A 236 -8.81 -20.86 11.39
C ARG A 236 -9.32 -21.49 10.09
N GLU A 237 -8.68 -22.55 9.62
CA GLU A 237 -9.02 -23.22 8.36
C GLU A 237 -10.41 -23.87 8.37
N GLN A 238 -11.03 -24.07 9.53
CA GLN A 238 -12.45 -24.43 9.63
C GLN A 238 -13.36 -23.33 9.08
N TYR A 239 -12.90 -22.08 9.10
CA TYR A 239 -13.65 -20.92 8.66
C TYR A 239 -13.31 -20.53 7.24
N TRP A 240 -12.02 -20.43 6.89
CA TRP A 240 -11.55 -20.10 5.54
C TRP A 240 -10.10 -20.51 5.33
N LYS A 241 -9.77 -20.85 4.08
CA LYS A 241 -8.41 -21.17 3.66
C LYS A 241 -7.76 -20.02 2.89
N ASP A 242 -6.44 -19.91 2.98
CA ASP A 242 -5.70 -18.86 2.28
C ASP A 242 -5.88 -18.95 0.75
N GLU A 243 -6.03 -20.17 0.24
CA GLU A 243 -6.27 -20.48 -1.17
C GLU A 243 -7.55 -19.83 -1.72
N GLU A 244 -8.58 -19.66 -0.89
CA GLU A 244 -9.83 -18.94 -1.26
C GLU A 244 -9.60 -17.44 -1.51
N TYR A 245 -8.45 -16.92 -1.05
CA TYR A 245 -8.06 -15.52 -1.10
C TYR A 245 -6.75 -15.32 -1.86
N TYR A 246 -6.33 -16.32 -2.65
CA TYR A 246 -5.22 -16.14 -3.55
C TYR A 246 -5.62 -15.34 -4.78
N ALA A 247 -4.94 -14.23 -5.01
CA ALA A 247 -4.93 -13.54 -6.27
C ALA A 247 -4.18 -14.39 -7.30
N PRO A 248 -4.80 -14.74 -8.43
CA PRO A 248 -4.08 -15.36 -9.52
C PRO A 248 -2.97 -14.45 -10.04
N ASP A 249 -1.85 -15.04 -10.45
CA ASP A 249 -0.76 -14.35 -11.16
C ASP A 249 -1.12 -14.10 -12.64
N ILE A 250 -2.38 -13.81 -12.92
CA ILE A 250 -2.85 -13.42 -14.25
C ILE A 250 -2.73 -11.90 -14.38
N LYS A 251 -2.28 -11.44 -15.56
CA LYS A 251 -2.33 -10.02 -15.91
C LYS A 251 -3.79 -9.59 -16.06
N ARG A 252 -4.40 -9.15 -14.97
CA ARG A 252 -5.76 -8.63 -14.95
C ARG A 252 -5.81 -7.10 -14.97
N PRO A 253 -6.89 -6.51 -15.52
CA PRO A 253 -7.17 -5.10 -15.34
C PRO A 253 -7.14 -4.71 -13.86
N LYS A 254 -6.68 -3.50 -13.62
CA LYS A 254 -6.34 -3.01 -12.30
C LYS A 254 -7.53 -2.76 -11.38
N ASP A 255 -8.71 -2.53 -11.96
CA ASP A 255 -9.97 -2.33 -11.26
C ASP A 255 -10.86 -3.59 -11.38
N SER A 256 -10.25 -4.75 -11.66
CA SER A 256 -10.94 -6.05 -11.66
C SER A 256 -10.94 -6.69 -10.27
N GLU A 257 -11.98 -7.47 -9.99
CA GLU A 257 -12.14 -8.24 -8.77
C GLU A 257 -11.90 -9.73 -9.05
N ILE A 258 -11.54 -10.48 -8.02
CA ILE A 258 -11.53 -11.94 -8.09
C ILE A 258 -12.80 -12.43 -7.42
N PHE A 259 -13.50 -13.35 -8.05
CA PHE A 259 -14.65 -14.00 -7.47
C PHE A 259 -14.27 -14.61 -6.13
N ASN A 260 -15.08 -14.31 -5.13
CA ASN A 260 -14.99 -14.89 -3.82
C ASN A 260 -16.42 -15.15 -3.35
N LYS A 261 -16.72 -16.42 -3.06
CA LYS A 261 -18.07 -16.88 -2.69
C LYS A 261 -18.70 -16.10 -1.54
N ARG A 262 -17.89 -15.51 -0.64
CA ARG A 262 -18.39 -14.74 0.52
C ARG A 262 -18.73 -13.30 0.19
N THR A 263 -18.01 -12.68 -0.75
CA THR A 263 -18.29 -11.30 -1.18
C THR A 263 -19.29 -11.26 -2.33
N HIS A 264 -19.33 -12.33 -3.15
CA HIS A 264 -20.20 -12.49 -4.30
C HIS A 264 -21.38 -13.44 -3.99
N LYS A 265 -22.08 -13.19 -2.88
CA LYS A 265 -23.10 -14.13 -2.32
C LYS A 265 -24.28 -14.42 -3.25
N ASN A 266 -24.57 -13.49 -4.17
CA ASN A 266 -25.72 -13.58 -5.07
C ASN A 266 -25.41 -14.38 -6.34
N TRP A 267 -24.18 -14.87 -6.49
CA TRP A 267 -23.81 -15.67 -7.64
C TRP A 267 -24.31 -17.10 -7.47
N SER A 268 -24.95 -17.64 -8.50
CA SER A 268 -25.55 -18.97 -8.46
C SER A 268 -24.50 -20.03 -8.81
N PRO A 269 -24.41 -21.14 -8.06
CA PRO A 269 -23.55 -22.24 -8.45
C PRO A 269 -23.96 -22.77 -9.82
N CYS A 270 -22.99 -23.04 -10.67
CA CYS A 270 -23.21 -23.55 -12.02
C CYS A 270 -22.15 -24.59 -12.37
N VAL A 271 -22.53 -25.54 -13.22
CA VAL A 271 -21.57 -26.37 -13.96
C VAL A 271 -21.48 -25.78 -15.35
N PHE A 272 -20.27 -25.39 -15.78
CA PHE A 272 -20.09 -24.97 -17.16
C PHE A 272 -20.15 -26.23 -18.04
N GLY A 273 -21.26 -26.46 -18.75
CA GLY A 273 -21.42 -27.44 -19.85
C GLY A 273 -21.43 -28.95 -19.49
N GLU A 274 -21.91 -29.78 -20.44
CA GLU A 274 -22.13 -31.24 -20.29
C GLU A 274 -20.88 -32.14 -20.54
N LYS A 275 -19.67 -31.59 -20.71
CA LYS A 275 -18.44 -32.39 -20.94
C LYS A 275 -17.31 -31.99 -19.98
N GLU A 276 -17.30 -32.69 -18.85
CA GLU A 276 -16.60 -32.44 -17.57
C GLU A 276 -15.05 -32.54 -17.56
N THR A 277 -14.34 -32.23 -18.65
CA THR A 277 -12.85 -32.18 -18.59
C THR A 277 -12.23 -30.95 -19.23
N ILE A 278 -12.96 -30.24 -20.10
CA ILE A 278 -12.42 -29.07 -20.80
C ILE A 278 -12.51 -27.81 -19.94
N LEU A 279 -13.28 -27.81 -18.85
CA LEU A 279 -13.64 -26.60 -18.10
C LEU A 279 -13.15 -26.62 -16.64
N ALA A 280 -12.50 -27.71 -16.23
CA ALA A 280 -11.84 -27.82 -14.94
C ALA A 280 -10.61 -26.91 -14.85
N ASN A 281 -10.42 -26.29 -13.67
CA ASN A 281 -9.26 -25.46 -13.36
C ASN A 281 -9.02 -24.33 -14.40
N LYS A 282 -10.09 -23.71 -14.90
CA LYS A 282 -10.03 -22.59 -15.85
C LYS A 282 -10.48 -21.29 -15.20
N TRP A 283 -9.86 -20.19 -15.62
CA TRP A 283 -10.28 -18.87 -15.22
C TRP A 283 -11.34 -18.34 -16.18
N TYR A 284 -12.39 -17.77 -15.63
CA TYR A 284 -13.45 -17.08 -16.35
C TYR A 284 -13.40 -15.60 -16.01
N GLU A 285 -13.36 -14.76 -17.04
CA GLU A 285 -13.49 -13.32 -16.96
C GLU A 285 -14.94 -12.94 -17.24
N PHE A 286 -15.58 -12.29 -16.28
CA PHE A 286 -16.91 -11.71 -16.41
C PHE A 286 -16.78 -10.20 -16.55
N THR A 287 -17.14 -9.67 -17.70
CA THR A 287 -17.15 -8.22 -17.96
C THR A 287 -18.59 -7.72 -17.94
N PHE A 288 -18.92 -6.86 -16.98
CA PHE A 288 -20.25 -6.31 -16.78
C PHE A 288 -20.46 -5.03 -17.60
N ALA A 289 -21.72 -4.71 -17.93
CA ALA A 289 -22.06 -3.52 -18.71
C ALA A 289 -21.58 -2.18 -18.09
N ASN A 290 -21.36 -2.13 -16.78
CA ASN A 290 -20.82 -0.98 -16.06
C ASN A 290 -19.27 -0.87 -16.11
N GLY A 291 -18.60 -1.79 -16.81
CA GLY A 291 -17.15 -1.88 -16.91
C GLY A 291 -16.45 -2.61 -15.76
N LYS A 292 -17.20 -3.16 -14.79
CA LYS A 292 -16.65 -4.04 -13.76
C LYS A 292 -16.18 -5.34 -14.41
N VAL A 293 -15.04 -5.86 -13.96
CA VAL A 293 -14.49 -7.14 -14.42
C VAL A 293 -14.28 -8.04 -13.21
N VAL A 294 -14.77 -9.28 -13.25
CA VAL A 294 -14.60 -10.28 -12.17
C VAL A 294 -13.98 -11.55 -12.73
N TYR A 295 -12.90 -12.04 -12.12
CA TYR A 295 -12.22 -13.29 -12.50
C TYR A 295 -12.59 -14.43 -11.56
N MET A 296 -12.99 -15.59 -12.07
CA MET A 296 -13.32 -16.76 -11.27
C MET A 296 -12.59 -18.02 -11.74
N LEU A 297 -12.05 -18.81 -10.81
CA LEU A 297 -11.49 -20.13 -11.09
C LEU A 297 -12.56 -21.21 -10.88
N THR A 298 -12.78 -22.06 -11.87
CA THR A 298 -13.56 -23.29 -11.71
C THR A 298 -12.75 -24.37 -10.99
N ASN A 299 -13.41 -25.23 -10.24
CA ASN A 299 -12.76 -26.34 -9.55
C ASN A 299 -12.37 -27.50 -10.51
N GLU A 300 -11.84 -28.59 -9.96
CA GLU A 300 -11.43 -29.79 -10.72
C GLU A 300 -12.56 -30.46 -11.51
N LYS A 301 -13.82 -30.18 -11.17
CA LYS A 301 -15.00 -30.68 -11.86
C LYS A 301 -15.56 -29.69 -12.88
N GLY A 302 -14.94 -28.51 -13.03
CA GLY A 302 -15.47 -27.43 -13.86
C GLY A 302 -16.67 -26.70 -13.23
N GLU A 303 -16.92 -26.90 -11.94
CA GLU A 303 -17.96 -26.18 -11.21
C GLU A 303 -17.45 -24.77 -10.86
N GLY A 304 -18.34 -23.79 -10.98
CA GLY A 304 -18.09 -22.42 -10.59
C GLY A 304 -19.40 -21.73 -10.21
N PHE A 305 -19.43 -20.42 -10.37
CA PHE A 305 -20.56 -19.57 -10.05
C PHE A 305 -20.82 -18.59 -11.20
N LEU A 306 -22.08 -18.40 -11.56
CA LEU A 306 -22.50 -17.37 -12.50
C LEU A 306 -22.90 -16.10 -11.75
N PRO A 307 -22.59 -14.91 -12.30
CA PRO A 307 -23.16 -13.66 -11.82
C PRO A 307 -24.70 -13.69 -11.82
N PRO A 308 -25.34 -12.80 -11.04
CA PRO A 308 -26.79 -12.66 -11.04
C PRO A 308 -27.35 -12.43 -12.45
N GLU A 309 -28.46 -13.11 -12.78
CA GLU A 309 -29.09 -13.07 -14.12
C GLU A 309 -29.63 -11.68 -14.51
N ASP A 310 -29.89 -10.82 -13.52
CA ASP A 310 -30.36 -9.45 -13.71
C ASP A 310 -29.26 -8.48 -14.20
N GLU A 311 -27.99 -8.87 -14.10
CA GLU A 311 -26.88 -8.11 -14.65
C GLU A 311 -26.45 -8.66 -16.01
N LYS A 312 -26.37 -7.77 -17.01
CA LYS A 312 -25.80 -8.14 -18.32
C LYS A 312 -24.28 -8.22 -18.20
N TYR A 313 -23.72 -9.37 -18.57
CA TYR A 313 -22.28 -9.63 -18.60
C TYR A 313 -21.85 -10.39 -19.86
N GLU A 314 -20.60 -10.20 -20.26
CA GLU A 314 -19.90 -11.03 -21.24
C GLU A 314 -18.94 -11.97 -20.50
N VAL A 315 -18.78 -13.21 -20.99
CA VAL A 315 -17.90 -14.21 -20.39
C VAL A 315 -16.81 -14.60 -21.38
N ALA A 316 -15.55 -14.53 -20.94
CA ALA A 316 -14.41 -15.12 -21.63
C ALA A 316 -13.72 -16.16 -20.74
N SER A 317 -13.31 -17.30 -21.30
CA SER A 317 -12.52 -18.31 -20.57
C SER A 317 -11.04 -18.22 -20.94
N LEU A 318 -10.17 -18.30 -19.93
CA LEU A 318 -8.72 -18.27 -20.03
C LEU A 318 -8.14 -19.61 -19.54
N THR A 319 -7.21 -20.20 -20.30
CA THR A 319 -6.48 -21.41 -19.89
C THR A 319 -5.07 -21.01 -19.45
N LEU A 320 -4.69 -21.33 -18.22
CA LEU A 320 -3.41 -20.94 -17.60
C LEU A 320 -2.15 -21.55 -18.25
N LYS A 321 -2.28 -22.33 -19.33
CA LYS A 321 -1.13 -22.99 -19.97
C LYS A 321 -0.17 -22.03 -20.65
N ASP A 322 -0.54 -20.78 -20.89
CA ASP A 322 0.27 -19.80 -21.66
C ASP A 322 0.76 -18.60 -20.86
N THR A 323 0.84 -18.68 -19.53
CA THR A 323 1.47 -17.63 -18.71
C THR A 323 2.62 -18.18 -17.88
N TRP A 324 3.73 -18.47 -18.56
CA TRP A 324 5.07 -18.42 -18.00
C TRP A 324 5.90 -17.42 -18.79
N PHE A 325 6.62 -16.56 -18.08
CA PHE A 325 7.99 -16.18 -18.43
C PHE A 325 8.89 -16.62 -17.29
#